data_AF-T1ZFW5-F1
#
_entry.id   AF-T1ZFW5-F1
#
_cell.length_a   1.000
_cell.length_b   1.000
_cell.length_c   1.000
_cell.angle_alpha   90.00
_cell.angle_beta   90.00
_cell.angle_gamma   90.00
#
_symmetry.space_group_name_H-M   'P 1'
#
loop_
_entity.id
_entity.type
_entity.pdbx_description
1 polymer ?
#
loop_
_entity_poly.entity_id
_entity_poly.type
_entity_poly.pdbx_seq_one_letter_code
_entity_poly.pdbx_strand_id
1 'polypeptide(L)'
;MGEVVVLLGYYSKIDVDFTHQSVTMGTHLNPISVQLSDIYGGREHVKDLAGWEGDTTYNANERKPSIGEDDYKADLDSVNIIGRMKKGQSYQSAMSSYYKDVQKDHSVREKEFLKNKDWKRVKKTIYDSLVPNGINKNAEPAIKGYIAEIYPDVSKFLSRLESVAGGQ
;
A
#
# COMPACT_ATOMS: atom_id res chain seq x y z
N MET A 1 -13.32 -30.58 11.71
CA MET A 1 -11.85 -30.45 11.86
C MET A 1 -11.10 -30.31 10.53
N GLY A 2 -11.68 -30.64 9.36
CA GLY A 2 -10.99 -30.51 8.06
C GLY A 2 -10.86 -29.07 7.51
N GLU A 3 -11.88 -28.22 7.65
CA GLU A 3 -11.83 -26.84 7.12
C GLU A 3 -10.84 -25.93 7.85
N VAL A 4 -10.70 -26.09 9.18
CA VAL A 4 -9.80 -25.26 10.00
C VAL A 4 -8.32 -25.52 9.68
N VAL A 5 -7.96 -26.77 9.36
CA VAL A 5 -6.60 -27.15 8.98
C VAL A 5 -6.25 -26.67 7.57
N VAL A 6 -7.21 -26.66 6.64
CA VAL A 6 -7.01 -26.08 5.30
C VAL A 6 -6.84 -24.57 5.40
N LEU A 7 -7.63 -23.86 6.21
CA LEU A 7 -7.43 -22.42 6.46
C LEU A 7 -6.05 -22.12 7.05
N LEU A 8 -5.60 -22.85 8.08
CA LEU A 8 -4.28 -22.65 8.69
C LEU A 8 -3.12 -22.97 7.72
N GLY A 9 -3.27 -23.97 6.86
CA GLY A 9 -2.32 -24.27 5.77
C GLY A 9 -2.34 -23.24 4.63
N TYR A 10 -3.44 -22.52 4.43
CA TYR A 10 -3.57 -21.39 3.49
C TYR A 10 -2.90 -20.11 4.02
N TYR A 11 -2.90 -19.90 5.34
CA TYR A 11 -2.29 -18.73 5.99
C TYR A 11 -0.78 -18.84 6.21
N SER A 12 -0.20 -20.05 6.19
CA SER A 12 1.23 -20.28 6.47
C SER A 12 2.21 -19.74 5.42
N LYS A 13 1.73 -19.12 4.34
CA LYS A 13 2.53 -18.47 3.29
C LYS A 13 2.25 -16.96 3.12
N ILE A 14 1.40 -16.38 3.96
CA ILE A 14 1.13 -14.93 3.95
C ILE A 14 1.97 -14.31 5.08
N ASP A 15 3.22 -14.01 4.76
CA ASP A 15 4.13 -13.30 5.65
C ASP A 15 3.90 -11.79 5.49
N VAL A 16 2.94 -11.25 6.25
CA VAL A 16 2.47 -9.86 6.27
C VAL A 16 2.47 -9.35 7.70
N ASP A 17 2.76 -8.06 7.92
CA ASP A 17 2.52 -7.46 9.23
C ASP A 17 1.01 -7.31 9.44
N PHE A 18 0.44 -8.31 10.12
CA PHE A 18 -0.99 -8.37 10.41
C PHE A 18 -1.45 -7.23 11.34
N THR A 19 -0.58 -6.76 12.25
CA THR A 19 -0.92 -5.67 13.17
C THR A 19 -0.98 -4.36 12.39
N HIS A 20 0.04 -4.10 11.56
CA HIS A 20 0.06 -2.97 10.63
C HIS A 20 -1.22 -2.98 9.78
N GLN A 21 -1.46 -4.08 9.07
CA GLN A 21 -2.63 -4.23 8.19
C GLN A 21 -3.95 -3.94 8.93
N SER A 22 -4.12 -4.47 10.13
CA SER A 22 -5.34 -4.28 10.93
C SER A 22 -5.55 -2.82 11.31
N VAL A 23 -4.48 -2.10 11.66
CA VAL A 23 -4.54 -0.66 12.03
C VAL A 23 -4.84 0.20 10.80
N THR A 24 -4.18 -0.04 9.67
CA THR A 24 -4.45 0.64 8.40
C THR A 24 -5.90 0.44 7.99
N MET A 25 -6.38 -0.81 7.99
CA MET A 25 -7.78 -1.12 7.67
C MET A 25 -8.76 -0.47 8.64
N GLY A 26 -8.46 -0.50 9.95
CA GLY A 26 -9.25 0.18 10.97
C GLY A 26 -9.40 1.67 10.70
N THR A 27 -8.31 2.35 10.30
CA THR A 27 -8.33 3.78 9.94
C THR A 27 -9.20 4.05 8.71
N HIS A 28 -9.16 3.18 7.71
CA HIS A 28 -10.00 3.29 6.52
C HIS A 28 -11.49 3.09 6.78
N LEU A 29 -11.85 2.24 7.75
CA LEU A 29 -13.23 1.92 8.09
C LEU A 29 -13.79 2.81 9.21
N ASN A 30 -12.94 3.51 9.95
CA ASN A 30 -13.37 4.36 11.06
C ASN A 30 -14.04 5.66 10.57
N PRO A 31 -15.33 5.88 10.87
CA PRO A 31 -16.02 7.12 10.53
C PRO A 31 -15.48 8.34 11.27
N ILE A 32 -14.75 8.17 12.38
CA ILE A 32 -14.16 9.23 13.23
C ILE A 32 -12.84 9.80 12.64
N SER A 33 -12.30 9.21 11.56
CA SER A 33 -11.15 9.75 10.81
C SER A 33 -11.30 11.21 10.35
N VAL A 34 -12.51 11.79 10.45
CA VAL A 34 -12.81 13.22 10.23
C VAL A 34 -11.87 14.15 11.01
N GLN A 35 -11.62 13.89 12.29
CA GLN A 35 -10.87 14.84 13.14
C GLN A 35 -9.38 14.94 12.77
N LEU A 36 -8.76 13.81 12.40
CA LEU A 36 -7.39 13.82 11.89
C LEU A 36 -7.34 14.40 10.47
N SER A 37 -8.39 14.19 9.67
CA SER A 37 -8.42 14.68 8.29
C SER A 37 -8.45 16.20 8.18
N ASP A 38 -9.00 16.88 9.19
CA ASP A 38 -9.04 18.34 9.24
C ASP A 38 -7.64 18.94 9.44
N ILE A 39 -6.69 18.18 10.01
CA ILE A 39 -5.30 18.60 10.23
C ILE A 39 -4.39 18.19 9.07
N TYR A 40 -4.60 16.98 8.53
CA TYR A 40 -3.69 16.41 7.53
C TYR A 40 -4.15 16.59 6.08
N GLY A 41 -5.27 17.27 5.79
CA GLY A 41 -5.64 17.61 4.40
C GLY A 41 -6.62 16.63 3.73
N GLY A 42 -7.53 16.04 4.52
CA GLY A 42 -8.71 15.32 4.02
C GLY A 42 -8.72 13.82 4.32
N ARG A 43 -9.93 13.22 4.32
CA ARG A 43 -10.16 11.86 4.83
C ARG A 43 -9.42 10.79 4.04
N GLU A 44 -9.33 10.92 2.71
CA GLU A 44 -8.59 9.96 1.88
C GLU A 44 -7.08 10.05 2.11
N HIS A 45 -6.55 11.23 2.47
CA HIS A 45 -5.13 11.37 2.80
C HIS A 45 -4.81 10.73 4.14
N VAL A 46 -5.65 10.87 5.18
CA VAL A 46 -5.45 10.15 6.46
C VAL A 46 -5.44 8.63 6.30
N LYS A 47 -6.22 8.11 5.34
CA LYS A 47 -6.27 6.68 5.02
C LYS A 47 -4.98 6.21 4.37
N ASP A 48 -4.55 6.91 3.33
CA ASP A 48 -3.28 6.60 2.65
C ASP A 48 -2.08 6.79 3.59
N LEU A 49 -2.10 7.82 4.45
CA LEU A 49 -1.08 8.10 5.47
C LEU A 49 -0.95 6.99 6.52
N ALA A 50 -2.02 6.25 6.80
CA ALA A 50 -1.99 5.13 7.75
C ALA A 50 -1.50 3.81 7.12
N GLY A 51 -1.10 3.83 5.85
CA GLY A 51 -0.45 2.72 5.18
C GLY A 51 0.61 3.24 4.21
N TRP A 52 0.51 2.84 2.94
CA TRP A 52 1.58 3.08 1.94
C TRP A 52 2.11 4.52 1.87
N GLU A 53 1.28 5.55 2.05
CA GLU A 53 1.78 6.92 2.02
C GLU A 53 2.61 7.24 3.27
N GLY A 54 2.22 6.76 4.45
CA GLY A 54 3.01 6.93 5.68
C GLY A 54 4.35 6.21 5.62
N ASP A 55 4.37 5.01 5.07
CA ASP A 55 5.58 4.17 5.01
C ASP A 55 6.54 4.56 3.89
N THR A 56 6.04 5.24 2.85
CA THR A 56 6.87 5.67 1.71
C THR A 56 7.19 7.17 1.69
N THR A 57 6.73 7.95 2.67
CA THR A 57 6.90 9.41 2.68
C THR A 57 7.19 9.96 4.09
N TYR A 58 7.64 11.20 4.17
CA TYR A 58 7.72 11.96 5.44
C TYR A 58 6.39 12.66 5.79
N ASN A 59 5.29 12.34 5.10
CA ASN A 59 4.02 13.06 5.27
C ASN A 59 3.35 12.71 6.61
N ALA A 60 3.63 11.53 7.18
CA ALA A 60 3.07 11.11 8.46
C ALA A 60 3.84 11.68 9.66
N ASN A 61 5.17 11.74 9.59
CA ASN A 61 6.08 12.24 10.64
C ASN A 61 7.52 12.37 10.11
N GLU A 62 8.45 12.80 10.97
CA GLU A 62 9.88 12.98 10.63
C GLU A 62 10.71 11.68 10.58
N ARG A 63 10.11 10.51 10.83
CA ARG A 63 10.83 9.23 10.74
C ARG A 63 11.16 8.94 9.28
N LYS A 64 12.34 8.37 9.07
CA LYS A 64 12.77 7.92 7.75
C LYS A 64 11.74 6.91 7.21
N PRO A 65 11.22 7.12 5.98
CA PRO A 65 10.35 6.18 5.28
C PRO A 65 10.97 4.78 5.28
N SER A 66 10.14 3.79 5.55
CA SER A 66 10.52 2.39 5.44
C SER A 66 9.29 1.57 5.09
N ILE A 67 9.43 0.74 4.05
CA ILE A 67 8.37 -0.16 3.60
C ILE A 67 8.96 -1.55 3.38
N GLY A 68 9.05 -2.32 4.47
CA GLY A 68 9.51 -3.70 4.44
C GLY A 68 8.67 -4.60 3.53
N GLU A 69 9.08 -5.85 3.32
CA GLU A 69 8.27 -6.78 2.51
C GLU A 69 6.93 -7.13 3.16
N ASP A 70 6.90 -7.12 4.49
CA ASP A 70 5.74 -7.28 5.36
C ASP A 70 4.81 -6.06 5.30
N ASP A 71 5.33 -4.85 5.49
CA ASP A 71 4.56 -3.59 5.35
C ASP A 71 4.05 -3.39 3.93
N TYR A 72 4.89 -3.65 2.92
CA TYR A 72 4.52 -3.65 1.49
C TYR A 72 3.26 -4.48 1.22
N LYS A 73 3.19 -5.69 1.79
CA LYS A 73 2.00 -6.53 1.65
C LYS A 73 0.85 -5.97 2.48
N ALA A 74 1.09 -5.55 3.71
CA ALA A 74 0.06 -5.04 4.62
C ALA A 74 -0.69 -3.85 3.99
N ASP A 75 0.06 -2.91 3.43
CA ASP A 75 -0.44 -1.70 2.81
C ASP A 75 -1.26 -1.96 1.55
N LEU A 76 -0.69 -2.69 0.59
CA LEU A 76 -1.37 -2.99 -0.67
C LEU A 76 -2.61 -3.86 -0.42
N ASP A 77 -2.49 -4.85 0.47
CA ASP A 77 -3.59 -5.76 0.81
C ASP A 77 -4.72 -5.00 1.49
N SER A 78 -4.41 -4.10 2.43
CA SER A 78 -5.41 -3.24 3.09
C SER A 78 -6.25 -2.47 2.07
N VAL A 79 -5.60 -1.79 1.12
CA VAL A 79 -6.27 -1.03 0.06
C VAL A 79 -7.14 -1.94 -0.80
N ASN A 80 -6.65 -3.12 -1.18
CA ASN A 80 -7.37 -4.07 -2.03
C ASN A 80 -8.59 -4.67 -1.35
N ILE A 81 -8.44 -5.14 -0.11
CA ILE A 81 -9.53 -5.74 0.67
C ILE A 81 -10.63 -4.69 0.92
N ILE A 82 -10.26 -3.45 1.24
CA ILE A 82 -11.23 -2.35 1.38
C ILE A 82 -11.89 -2.02 0.04
N GLY A 83 -11.14 -2.03 -1.07
CA GLY A 83 -11.70 -1.87 -2.42
C GLY A 83 -12.77 -2.92 -2.73
N ARG A 84 -12.57 -4.16 -2.29
CA ARG A 84 -13.54 -5.26 -2.38
C ARG A 84 -14.74 -5.06 -1.45
N MET A 85 -14.53 -4.62 -0.21
CA MET A 85 -15.61 -4.31 0.73
C MET A 85 -16.51 -3.17 0.24
N LYS A 86 -15.93 -2.13 -0.37
CA LYS A 86 -16.68 -1.02 -1.01
C LYS A 86 -17.59 -1.49 -2.14
N LYS A 87 -17.33 -2.67 -2.73
CA LYS A 87 -18.17 -3.32 -3.74
C LYS A 87 -19.25 -4.23 -3.14
N GLY A 88 -19.44 -4.21 -1.81
CA GLY A 88 -20.52 -4.92 -1.11
C GLY A 88 -20.12 -6.24 -0.47
N GLN A 89 -18.85 -6.65 -0.53
CA GLN A 89 -18.39 -7.85 0.16
C GLN A 89 -18.24 -7.60 1.67
N SER A 90 -18.56 -8.60 2.49
CA SER A 90 -18.17 -8.59 3.91
C SER A 90 -16.64 -8.65 4.04
N TYR A 91 -16.09 -8.23 5.18
CA TYR A 91 -14.65 -8.33 5.45
C TYR A 91 -14.12 -9.76 5.23
N GLN A 92 -14.79 -10.76 5.81
CA GLN A 92 -14.36 -12.17 5.68
C GLN A 92 -14.40 -12.65 4.23
N SER A 93 -15.43 -12.28 3.47
CA SER A 93 -15.54 -12.64 2.04
C SER A 93 -14.51 -11.91 1.17
N ALA A 94 -14.28 -10.62 1.43
CA ALA A 94 -13.28 -9.82 0.72
C ALA A 94 -11.87 -10.38 0.96
N MET A 95 -11.51 -10.61 2.23
CA MET A 95 -10.23 -11.18 2.65
C MET A 95 -9.99 -12.57 2.04
N SER A 96 -10.96 -13.48 2.19
CA SER A 96 -10.85 -14.85 1.68
C SER A 96 -10.73 -14.90 0.16
N SER A 97 -11.56 -14.13 -0.56
CA SER A 97 -11.49 -14.08 -2.03
C SER A 97 -10.19 -13.44 -2.51
N TYR A 98 -9.72 -12.38 -1.84
CA TYR A 98 -8.49 -11.69 -2.21
C TYR A 98 -7.27 -12.60 -2.10
N TYR A 99 -7.07 -13.23 -0.95
CA TYR A 99 -5.92 -14.12 -0.78
C TYR A 99 -5.99 -15.38 -1.64
N LYS A 100 -7.20 -15.86 -1.96
CA LYS A 100 -7.37 -16.92 -2.97
C LYS A 100 -6.87 -16.50 -4.35
N ASP A 101 -7.06 -15.25 -4.75
CA ASP A 101 -6.59 -14.74 -6.04
C ASP A 101 -5.08 -14.48 -6.03
N VAL A 102 -4.55 -13.88 -4.96
CA VAL A 102 -3.11 -13.64 -4.76
C VAL A 102 -2.30 -14.94 -4.76
N GLN A 103 -2.83 -16.03 -4.20
CA GLN A 103 -2.17 -17.33 -4.22
C GLN A 103 -2.08 -17.94 -5.63
N LYS A 104 -3.01 -17.59 -6.53
CA LYS A 104 -3.00 -18.08 -7.92
C LYS A 104 -2.05 -17.27 -8.79
N ASP A 105 -2.02 -15.95 -8.59
CA ASP A 105 -1.17 -15.03 -9.32
C ASP A 105 -0.70 -13.94 -8.35
N HIS A 106 0.59 -13.96 -8.02
CA HIS A 106 1.17 -13.00 -7.09
C HIS A 106 1.08 -11.55 -7.57
N SER A 107 0.99 -11.31 -8.89
CA SER A 107 0.83 -9.97 -9.46
C SER A 107 -0.55 -9.35 -9.25
N VAL A 108 -1.52 -10.12 -8.75
CA VAL A 108 -2.86 -9.63 -8.39
C VAL A 108 -2.76 -8.50 -7.37
N ARG A 109 -1.83 -8.57 -6.43
CA ARG A 109 -1.64 -7.56 -5.38
C ARG A 109 -1.40 -6.18 -5.98
N GLU A 110 -0.39 -6.07 -6.85
CA GLU A 110 -0.01 -4.81 -7.47
C GLU A 110 -1.06 -4.35 -8.50
N LYS A 111 -1.56 -5.28 -9.32
CA LYS A 111 -2.60 -4.97 -10.32
C LYS A 111 -3.89 -4.47 -9.68
N GLU A 112 -4.31 -5.06 -8.56
CA GLU A 112 -5.52 -4.63 -7.86
C GLU A 112 -5.29 -3.33 -7.10
N PHE A 113 -4.09 -3.12 -6.55
CA PHE A 113 -3.73 -1.85 -5.92
C PHE A 113 -3.84 -0.69 -6.92
N LEU A 114 -3.30 -0.86 -8.13
CA LEU A 114 -3.39 0.16 -9.19
C LEU A 114 -4.80 0.34 -9.78
N LYS A 115 -5.75 -0.56 -9.49
CA LYS A 115 -7.18 -0.31 -9.78
C LYS A 115 -7.83 0.57 -8.72
N ASN A 116 -7.30 0.55 -7.49
CA ASN A 116 -7.83 1.32 -6.35
C ASN A 116 -7.09 2.66 -6.17
N LYS A 117 -5.84 2.77 -6.63
CA LYS A 117 -4.98 3.95 -6.51
C LYS A 117 -4.34 4.27 -7.86
N ASP A 118 -4.47 5.53 -8.27
CA ASP A 118 -3.87 6.01 -9.51
C ASP A 118 -2.34 6.00 -9.41
N TRP A 119 -1.67 5.31 -10.33
CA TRP A 119 -0.20 5.17 -10.33
C TRP A 119 0.51 6.53 -10.39
N LYS A 120 0.01 7.47 -11.20
CA LYS A 120 0.62 8.80 -11.33
C LYS A 120 0.55 9.56 -10.01
N ARG A 121 -0.57 9.46 -9.30
CA ARG A 121 -0.73 10.03 -7.95
C ARG A 121 0.23 9.39 -6.95
N VAL A 122 0.29 8.06 -6.87
CA VAL A 122 1.20 7.33 -5.96
C VAL A 122 2.64 7.79 -6.16
N LYS A 123 3.10 7.75 -7.42
CA LYS A 123 4.44 8.17 -7.79
C LYS A 123 4.72 9.65 -7.46
N LYS A 124 3.77 10.54 -7.80
CA LYS A 124 3.91 11.98 -7.52
C LYS A 124 4.00 12.26 -6.02
N THR A 125 3.15 11.62 -5.21
CA THR A 125 3.15 11.76 -3.75
C THR A 125 4.51 11.39 -3.15
N ILE A 126 5.07 10.24 -3.55
CA ILE A 126 6.40 9.81 -3.09
C ILE A 126 7.48 10.78 -3.54
N TYR A 127 7.45 11.22 -4.81
CA TYR A 127 8.48 12.11 -5.35
C TYR A 127 8.47 13.48 -4.68
N ASP A 128 7.28 14.01 -4.37
CA ASP A 128 7.18 15.30 -3.70
C ASP A 128 7.68 15.27 -2.26
N SER A 129 7.56 14.13 -1.58
CA SER A 129 8.05 13.98 -0.21
C SER A 129 9.56 13.67 -0.14
N LEU A 130 10.05 12.79 -1.02
CA LEU A 130 11.42 12.27 -0.90
C LEU A 130 12.46 13.04 -1.71
N VAL A 131 12.08 13.60 -2.86
CA VAL A 131 13.05 14.16 -3.81
C VAL A 131 13.32 15.62 -3.46
N PRO A 132 14.54 15.99 -3.06
CA PRO A 132 14.88 17.38 -2.74
C PRO A 132 14.78 18.28 -3.97
N ASN A 133 14.45 19.56 -3.75
CA ASN A 133 14.28 20.55 -4.82
C ASN A 133 15.50 20.74 -5.73
N GLY A 134 16.70 20.35 -5.27
CA GLY A 134 17.94 20.41 -6.05
C GLY A 134 18.07 19.32 -7.12
N ILE A 135 17.24 18.27 -7.07
CA ILE A 135 17.18 17.24 -8.12
C ILE A 135 16.14 17.66 -9.16
N ASN A 136 16.52 17.63 -10.43
CA ASN A 136 15.59 17.91 -11.52
C ASN A 136 14.48 16.85 -11.55
N LYS A 137 13.29 17.21 -11.05
CA LYS A 137 12.09 16.35 -11.03
C LYS A 137 11.57 15.97 -12.43
N ASN A 138 12.11 16.56 -13.50
CA ASN A 138 11.82 16.16 -14.88
C ASN A 138 12.81 15.10 -15.42
N ALA A 139 13.88 14.79 -14.69
CA ALA A 139 14.86 13.78 -15.04
C ALA A 139 14.57 12.48 -14.29
N GLU A 140 13.62 11.69 -14.80
CA GLU A 140 13.18 10.43 -14.21
C GLU A 140 14.33 9.49 -13.77
N PRO A 141 15.40 9.27 -14.56
CA PRO A 141 16.50 8.43 -14.13
C PRO A 141 17.25 8.95 -12.89
N ALA A 142 17.39 10.28 -12.77
CA ALA A 142 18.07 10.90 -11.63
C ALA A 142 17.25 10.74 -10.35
N ILE A 143 15.92 10.87 -10.45
CA ILE A 143 15.00 10.64 -9.32
C ILE A 143 15.07 9.19 -8.85
N LYS A 144 14.95 8.23 -9.78
CA LYS A 144 15.02 6.80 -9.44
C LYS A 144 16.38 6.43 -8.83
N GLY A 145 17.47 6.98 -9.36
CA GLY A 145 18.81 6.79 -8.81
C GLY A 145 18.91 7.27 -7.36
N TYR A 146 18.44 8.49 -7.09
CA TYR A 146 18.42 9.05 -5.74
C TYR A 146 17.58 8.21 -4.77
N ILE A 147 16.36 7.84 -5.16
CA ILE A 147 15.49 7.02 -4.29
C ILE A 147 16.10 5.64 -4.08
N ALA A 148 16.69 5.01 -5.10
CA ALA A 148 17.35 3.71 -4.96
C ALA A 148 18.55 3.74 -4.01
N GLU A 149 19.29 4.85 -3.96
CA GLU A 149 20.44 5.02 -3.07
C GLU A 149 20.02 5.28 -1.62
N ILE A 150 19.03 6.14 -1.39
CA ILE A 150 18.67 6.60 -0.04
C ILE A 150 17.54 5.76 0.60
N TYR A 151 16.61 5.26 -0.23
CA TYR A 151 15.37 4.56 0.15
C TYR A 151 15.17 3.29 -0.71
N PRO A 152 16.05 2.26 -0.57
CA PRO A 152 16.07 1.10 -1.46
C PRO A 152 14.78 0.26 -1.42
N ASP A 153 14.09 0.23 -0.29
CA ASP A 153 12.78 -0.40 -0.09
C ASP A 153 11.67 0.36 -0.84
N VAL A 154 11.63 1.69 -0.74
CA VAL A 154 10.70 2.53 -1.51
C VAL A 154 10.97 2.43 -3.01
N SER A 155 12.24 2.34 -3.42
CA SER A 155 12.62 2.08 -4.82
C SER A 155 12.09 0.73 -5.33
N LYS A 156 12.17 -0.32 -4.51
CA LYS A 156 11.61 -1.64 -4.81
C LYS A 156 10.08 -1.59 -4.92
N PHE A 157 9.40 -0.89 -4.00
CA PHE A 157 7.96 -0.64 -4.04
C PHE A 157 7.56 0.01 -5.38
N LEU A 158 8.22 1.12 -5.75
CA LEU A 158 7.94 1.85 -6.99
C LEU A 158 8.16 0.97 -8.22
N SER A 159 9.26 0.21 -8.25
CA SER A 159 9.60 -0.66 -9.39
C SER A 159 8.59 -1.78 -9.60
N ARG A 160 8.08 -2.38 -8.51
CA ARG A 160 7.04 -3.42 -8.58
C ARG A 160 5.74 -2.88 -9.15
N LEU A 161 5.27 -1.73 -8.66
CA LEU A 161 4.08 -1.09 -9.18
C LEU A 161 4.25 -0.63 -10.64
N GLU A 162 5.40 -0.03 -10.97
CA GLU A 162 5.68 0.41 -12.34
C GLU A 162 5.66 -0.76 -13.35
N SER A 163 6.17 -1.94 -12.95
CA SER A 163 6.21 -3.14 -13.80
C SER A 163 4.83 -3.62 -14.25
N VAL A 164 3.78 -3.32 -13.47
CA VAL A 164 2.39 -3.68 -13.79
C VAL A 164 1.57 -2.49 -14.29
N ALA A 165 2.05 -1.26 -14.09
CA ALA A 165 1.39 -0.05 -14.58
C ALA A 165 1.47 0.08 -16.12
N GLY A 166 2.54 -0.41 -16.74
CA GLY A 166 2.75 -0.38 -18.19
C GLY A 166 1.93 -1.40 -19.00
N GLY A 167 1.14 -2.25 -18.33
CA GLY A 167 0.29 -3.27 -18.95
C GLY A 167 -1.21 -2.90 -19.03
N GLN A 168 -1.55 -1.63 -18.82
CA GLN A 168 -2.92 -1.08 -18.95
C GLN A 168 -3.10 -0.31 -20.25
#